data_AF-A0A7J3T261-F1
#
_entry.id   AF-A0A7J3T261-F1
#
_cell.length_a   1.000
_cell.length_b   1.000
_cell.length_c   1.000
_cell.angle_alpha   90.00
_cell.angle_beta   90.00
_cell.angle_gamma   90.00
#
_symmetry.space_group_name_H-M   'P 1'
#
loop_
_entity.id
_entity.type
_entity.pdbx_description
1 polymer ?
#
loop_
_entity_poly.entity_id
_entity_poly.type
_entity_poly.pdbx_seq_one_letter_code
_entity_poly.pdbx_strand_id
1 'polypeptide(L)'
;QNLPRVEQREMLKKMLVWAGVFTAASFFMGIARPYITPFLAKEVKLSEFQIGVFGSVSYGGVTFMGVIFGRLGDKWKRSGAIGLCLLFYVAAVVPLLFLRDAASLMPVAFLFGGSSVSGSIVSSIVGTSAPHSKRGLWVSIPQTLGMVAAFVAPYVGGYLYTLCPLYAFLASVSGVPIIALIIFTKLKD
;
A
#
# COMPACT_ATOMS: atom_id res chain seq x y z
N GLN A 1 -30.97 -13.83 -0.37
CA GLN A 1 -31.84 -12.66 -0.58
C GLN A 1 -31.36 -11.92 -1.83
N ASN A 2 -32.19 -11.86 -2.88
CA ASN A 2 -31.88 -11.11 -4.10
C ASN A 2 -32.11 -9.63 -3.83
N LEU A 3 -31.02 -8.87 -3.67
CA LEU A 3 -31.08 -7.41 -3.63
C LEU A 3 -31.71 -6.90 -4.96
N PRO A 4 -32.55 -5.85 -4.93
CA PRO A 4 -33.08 -5.23 -6.14
C PRO A 4 -31.95 -4.85 -7.11
N ARG A 5 -32.21 -4.97 -8.44
CA ARG A 5 -31.20 -4.76 -9.51
C ARG A 5 -30.41 -3.45 -9.38
N VAL A 6 -31.02 -2.41 -8.81
CA VAL A 6 -30.41 -1.09 -8.58
C VAL A 6 -29.35 -1.17 -7.47
N GLU A 7 -29.66 -1.79 -6.34
CA GLU A 7 -28.71 -1.99 -5.23
C GLU A 7 -27.55 -2.91 -5.62
N GLN A 8 -27.80 -3.92 -6.46
CA GLN A 8 -26.72 -4.73 -7.03
C GLN A 8 -25.77 -3.90 -7.88
N ARG A 9 -26.28 -3.01 -8.75
CA ARG A 9 -25.42 -2.14 -9.58
C ARG A 9 -24.59 -1.18 -8.74
N GLU A 10 -25.16 -0.60 -7.69
CA GLU A 10 -24.43 0.30 -6.79
C GLU A 10 -23.35 -0.44 -5.97
N MET A 11 -23.64 -1.66 -5.50
CA MET A 11 -22.64 -2.50 -4.84
C MET A 11 -21.49 -2.88 -5.78
N LEU A 12 -21.81 -3.27 -7.02
CA LEU A 12 -20.82 -3.58 -8.06
C LEU A 12 -19.91 -2.38 -8.36
N LYS A 13 -20.49 -1.18 -8.53
CA LYS A 13 -19.71 0.05 -8.73
C LYS A 13 -18.77 0.31 -7.56
N LYS A 14 -19.27 0.23 -6.31
CA LYS A 14 -18.43 0.42 -5.11
C LYS A 14 -17.27 -0.57 -5.06
N MET A 15 -17.52 -1.85 -5.35
CA MET A 15 -16.49 -2.89 -5.39
C MET A 15 -15.45 -2.65 -6.50
N LEU A 16 -15.88 -2.23 -7.69
CA LEU A 16 -14.98 -1.88 -8.79
C LEU A 16 -14.13 -0.65 -8.46
N VAL A 17 -14.70 0.36 -7.79
CA VAL A 17 -13.95 1.53 -7.32
C VAL A 17 -12.90 1.12 -6.30
N TRP A 18 -13.24 0.28 -5.31
CA TRP A 18 -12.28 -0.28 -4.37
C TRP A 18 -11.18 -1.09 -5.05
N ALA A 19 -11.54 -1.91 -6.04
CA ALA A 19 -10.59 -2.67 -6.84
C ALA A 19 -9.62 -1.76 -7.60
N GLY A 20 -10.13 -0.70 -8.25
CA GLY A 20 -9.33 0.28 -8.98
C GLY A 20 -8.38 1.06 -8.05
N VAL A 21 -8.90 1.53 -6.91
CA VAL A 21 -8.10 2.22 -5.88
C VAL A 21 -6.97 1.33 -5.36
N PHE A 22 -7.26 0.08 -5.04
CA PHE A 22 -6.26 -0.87 -4.56
C PHE A 22 -5.23 -1.23 -5.63
N THR A 23 -5.68 -1.39 -6.87
CA THR A 23 -4.79 -1.65 -8.02
C THR A 23 -3.84 -0.47 -8.24
N ALA A 24 -4.35 0.76 -8.22
CA ALA A 24 -3.54 1.96 -8.34
C ALA A 24 -2.56 2.09 -7.16
N ALA A 25 -3.01 1.85 -5.92
CA ALA A 25 -2.15 1.90 -4.75
C ALA A 25 -1.01 0.87 -4.84
N SER A 26 -1.34 -0.37 -5.23
CA SER A 26 -0.37 -1.46 -5.45
C SER A 26 0.63 -1.11 -6.55
N PHE A 27 0.16 -0.46 -7.63
CA PHE A 27 1.02 0.01 -8.71
C PHE A 27 2.04 1.03 -8.21
N PHE A 28 1.60 2.16 -7.64
CA PHE A 28 2.52 3.21 -7.20
C PHE A 28 3.48 2.73 -6.11
N MET A 29 2.99 1.97 -5.12
CA MET A 29 3.85 1.37 -4.10
C MET A 29 4.86 0.40 -4.72
N GLY A 30 4.45 -0.38 -5.72
CA GLY A 30 5.29 -1.32 -6.46
C GLY A 30 6.38 -0.68 -7.31
N ILE A 31 6.24 0.61 -7.69
CA ILE A 31 7.27 1.35 -8.43
C ILE A 31 8.52 1.53 -7.59
N ALA A 32 8.37 1.90 -6.31
CA ALA A 32 9.50 2.27 -5.46
C ALA A 32 9.98 1.13 -4.54
N ARG A 33 9.07 0.26 -4.09
CA ARG A 33 9.34 -0.74 -3.05
C ARG A 33 10.49 -1.72 -3.37
N PRO A 34 10.63 -2.26 -4.59
CA PRO A 34 11.77 -3.12 -4.94
C PRO A 34 13.12 -2.39 -4.93
N TYR A 35 13.10 -1.07 -5.09
CA TYR A 35 14.30 -0.24 -5.22
C TYR A 35 14.81 0.31 -3.89
N ILE A 36 14.08 0.15 -2.78
CA ILE A 36 14.52 0.61 -1.45
C ILE A 36 15.82 -0.08 -1.04
N THR A 37 15.89 -1.42 -1.12
CA THR A 37 17.09 -2.18 -0.78
C THR A 37 18.32 -1.77 -1.61
N PRO A 38 18.27 -1.72 -2.96
CA PRO A 38 19.41 -1.28 -3.74
C PRO A 38 19.73 0.21 -3.56
N PHE A 39 18.75 1.08 -3.25
CA PHE A 39 18.99 2.48 -2.89
C PHE A 39 19.78 2.59 -1.57
N LEU A 40 19.37 1.85 -0.54
CA LEU A 40 20.07 1.79 0.74
C LEU A 40 21.51 1.25 0.60
N ALA A 41 21.70 0.26 -0.27
CA ALA A 41 23.02 -0.30 -0.55
C ALA A 41 23.92 0.66 -1.35
N LYS A 42 23.42 1.29 -2.41
CA LYS A 42 24.23 2.08 -3.35
C LYS A 42 24.39 3.54 -2.96
N GLU A 43 23.29 4.20 -2.57
CA GLU A 43 23.27 5.63 -2.27
C GLU A 43 23.63 5.91 -0.81
N VAL A 44 23.08 5.12 0.11
CA VAL A 44 23.34 5.28 1.56
C VAL A 44 24.59 4.51 2.00
N LYS A 45 25.09 3.59 1.17
CA LYS A 45 26.27 2.74 1.44
C LYS A 45 26.15 1.96 2.76
N LEU A 46 24.94 1.54 3.10
CA LEU A 46 24.69 0.70 4.28
C LEU A 46 25.27 -0.69 4.09
N SER A 47 25.71 -1.30 5.19
CA SER A 47 26.16 -2.69 5.17
C SER A 47 24.98 -3.65 4.94
N GLU A 48 25.27 -4.83 4.39
CA GLU A 48 24.27 -5.88 4.18
C GLU A 48 23.55 -6.25 5.50
N PHE A 49 24.28 -6.23 6.61
CA PHE A 49 23.72 -6.44 7.95
C PHE A 49 22.67 -5.36 8.30
N GLN A 50 22.97 -4.09 8.09
CA GLN A 50 22.04 -2.99 8.37
C GLN A 50 20.79 -3.05 7.49
N ILE A 51 20.95 -3.44 6.22
CA ILE A 51 19.83 -3.68 5.30
C ILE A 51 18.95 -4.85 5.78
N GLY A 52 19.57 -5.93 6.26
CA GLY A 52 18.87 -7.06 6.86
C GLY A 52 18.09 -6.67 8.12
N VAL A 53 18.68 -5.85 8.98
CA VAL A 53 18.00 -5.27 10.16
C VAL A 53 16.85 -4.37 9.73
N PHE A 54 17.03 -3.51 8.73
CA PHE A 54 15.96 -2.68 8.17
C PHE A 54 14.77 -3.52 7.69
N GLY A 55 15.05 -4.62 6.97
CA GLY A 55 14.02 -5.57 6.54
C GLY A 55 13.27 -6.18 7.73
N SER A 56 14.00 -6.66 8.73
CA SER A 56 13.43 -7.25 9.95
C SER A 56 12.54 -6.27 10.72
N VAL A 57 13.02 -5.04 10.93
CA VAL A 57 12.26 -3.97 11.59
C VAL A 57 11.01 -3.61 10.78
N SER A 58 11.09 -3.62 9.45
CA SER A 58 9.93 -3.42 8.58
C SER A 58 8.87 -4.51 8.79
N TYR A 59 9.26 -5.80 8.83
CA TYR A 59 8.30 -6.88 9.13
C TYR A 59 7.76 -6.83 10.56
N GLY A 60 8.55 -6.37 11.52
CA GLY A 60 8.06 -6.00 12.85
C GLY A 60 6.96 -4.95 12.75
N GLY A 61 7.20 -3.88 12.01
CA GLY A 61 6.22 -2.83 11.71
C GLY A 61 4.91 -3.37 11.13
N VAL A 62 4.98 -4.25 10.13
CA VAL A 62 3.79 -4.93 9.56
C VAL A 62 2.96 -5.62 10.64
N THR A 63 3.63 -6.32 11.57
CA THR A 63 2.96 -7.11 12.61
C THR A 63 2.24 -6.20 13.62
N PHE A 64 2.96 -5.24 14.19
CA PHE A 64 2.41 -4.34 15.21
C PHE A 64 1.36 -3.40 14.63
N MET A 65 1.68 -2.72 13.53
CA MET A 65 0.73 -1.82 12.86
C MET A 65 -0.42 -2.58 12.20
N GLY A 66 -0.21 -3.84 11.82
CA GLY A 66 -1.26 -4.74 11.34
C GLY A 66 -2.38 -4.91 12.35
N VAL A 67 -2.02 -5.18 13.61
CA VAL A 67 -3.00 -5.31 14.70
C VAL A 67 -3.66 -3.96 15.01
N ILE A 68 -2.88 -2.88 15.04
CA ILE A 68 -3.40 -1.53 15.34
C ILE A 68 -4.38 -1.08 14.26
N PHE A 69 -3.99 -1.09 12.99
CA PHE A 69 -4.85 -0.67 11.88
C PHE A 69 -6.00 -1.64 11.62
N GLY A 70 -5.83 -2.94 11.91
CA GLY A 70 -6.93 -3.90 11.88
C GLY A 70 -8.01 -3.54 12.90
N ARG A 71 -7.63 -3.36 14.18
CA ARG A 71 -8.56 -2.92 15.24
C ARG A 71 -9.12 -1.53 15.00
N LEU A 72 -8.30 -0.62 14.49
CA LEU A 72 -8.71 0.74 14.16
C LEU A 72 -9.72 0.71 13.01
N GLY A 73 -9.51 -0.10 11.97
CA GLY A 73 -10.46 -0.27 10.87
C GLY A 73 -11.79 -0.88 11.30
N ASP A 74 -11.80 -1.73 12.32
CA ASP A 74 -13.05 -2.29 12.86
C ASP A 74 -13.82 -1.29 13.75
N LYS A 75 -13.12 -0.36 14.43
CA LYS A 75 -13.75 0.67 15.30
C LYS A 75 -14.04 1.99 14.57
N TRP A 76 -13.19 2.36 13.63
CA TRP A 76 -13.17 3.62 12.88
C TRP A 76 -13.13 3.25 11.39
N LYS A 77 -14.06 3.81 10.61
CA LYS A 77 -14.32 3.48 9.19
C LYS A 77 -13.12 2.86 8.46
N ARG A 78 -13.32 1.66 7.90
CA ARG A 78 -12.26 0.88 7.25
C ARG A 78 -11.58 1.65 6.12
N SER A 79 -12.31 2.52 5.44
CA SER A 79 -11.74 3.42 4.44
C SER A 79 -10.70 4.40 4.99
N GLY A 80 -10.93 4.94 6.19
CA GLY A 80 -9.99 5.83 6.88
C GLY A 80 -8.70 5.12 7.27
N ALA A 81 -8.78 3.85 7.69
CA ALA A 81 -7.60 3.06 8.03
C ALA A 81 -6.69 2.81 6.81
N ILE A 82 -7.27 2.57 5.62
CA ILE A 82 -6.49 2.41 4.38
C ILE A 82 -5.82 3.74 3.99
N GLY A 83 -6.56 4.86 4.04
CA GLY A 83 -6.00 6.18 3.77
C GLY A 83 -4.83 6.50 4.70
N LEU A 84 -4.94 6.16 5.99
CA LEU A 84 -3.86 6.33 6.96
C LEU A 84 -2.65 5.44 6.64
N CYS A 85 -2.85 4.18 6.24
CA CYS A 85 -1.74 3.31 5.79
C CYS A 85 -0.98 3.91 4.59
N LEU A 86 -1.69 4.51 3.63
CA LEU A 86 -1.08 5.17 2.47
C LEU A 86 -0.33 6.44 2.88
N LEU A 87 -0.83 7.22 3.84
CA LEU A 87 -0.10 8.37 4.38
C LEU A 87 1.16 7.94 5.15
N PHE A 88 1.09 6.85 5.91
CA PHE A 88 2.26 6.27 6.59
C PHE A 88 3.33 5.82 5.60
N TYR A 89 2.94 5.30 4.43
CA TYR A 89 3.90 4.99 3.36
C TYR A 89 4.66 6.23 2.92
N VAL A 90 3.95 7.33 2.64
CA VAL A 90 4.56 8.58 2.19
C VAL A 90 5.46 9.17 3.29
N ALA A 91 4.98 9.16 4.54
CA ALA A 91 5.73 9.59 5.71
C ALA A 91 6.96 8.72 5.99
N ALA A 92 7.03 7.49 5.48
CA ALA A 92 8.22 6.65 5.55
C ALA A 92 9.16 6.89 4.37
N VAL A 93 8.65 6.92 3.14
CA VAL A 93 9.48 7.04 1.93
C VAL A 93 10.12 8.42 1.82
N VAL A 94 9.42 9.51 2.19
CA VAL A 94 9.98 10.86 2.08
C VAL A 94 11.24 11.03 2.95
N PRO A 95 11.22 10.76 4.27
CA PRO A 95 12.44 10.82 5.10
C PRO A 95 13.52 9.84 4.67
N LEU A 96 13.17 8.66 4.15
CA LEU A 96 14.13 7.67 3.66
C LEU A 96 15.07 8.23 2.58
N LEU A 97 14.60 9.19 1.78
CA LEU A 97 15.41 9.82 0.73
C LEU A 97 16.48 10.77 1.27
N PHE A 98 16.24 11.37 2.44
CA PHE A 98 17.14 12.36 3.06
C PHE A 98 18.04 11.76 4.14
N LEU A 99 17.55 10.73 4.84
CA LEU A 99 18.30 10.10 5.91
C LEU A 99 19.45 9.27 5.32
N ARG A 100 20.64 9.47 5.91
CA ARG A 100 21.85 8.72 5.58
C ARG A 100 22.35 7.88 6.75
N ASP A 101 21.82 8.11 7.94
CA ASP A 101 22.22 7.42 9.16
C ASP A 101 21.35 6.18 9.44
N ALA A 102 21.99 5.08 9.83
CA ALA A 102 21.35 3.79 10.03
C ALA A 102 20.37 3.80 11.20
N ALA A 103 20.70 4.50 12.30
CA ALA A 103 19.82 4.57 13.48
C ALA A 103 18.52 5.31 13.16
N SER A 104 18.63 6.41 12.41
CA SER A 104 17.47 7.20 11.98
C SER A 104 16.57 6.48 10.97
N LEU A 105 17.10 5.50 10.24
CA LEU A 105 16.34 4.70 9.28
C LEU A 105 15.48 3.60 9.94
N MET A 106 15.77 3.21 11.18
CA MET A 106 15.00 2.17 11.90
C MET A 106 13.53 2.55 12.15
N PRO A 107 13.20 3.74 12.70
CA PRO A 107 11.80 4.14 12.84
C PRO A 107 11.10 4.26 11.47
N VAL A 108 11.83 4.68 10.43
CA VAL A 108 11.31 4.75 9.07
C VAL A 108 10.99 3.36 8.51
N ALA A 109 11.85 2.38 8.74
CA ALA A 109 11.62 0.98 8.38
C ALA A 109 10.33 0.45 9.02
N PHE A 110 10.15 0.74 10.31
CA PHE A 110 8.96 0.33 11.06
C PHE A 110 7.67 0.94 10.47
N LEU A 111 7.68 2.24 10.18
CA LEU A 111 6.55 2.92 9.53
C LEU A 111 6.29 2.39 8.12
N PHE A 112 7.35 2.13 7.36
CA PHE A 112 7.28 1.56 6.02
C PHE A 112 6.58 0.20 6.03
N GLY A 113 6.95 -0.66 6.98
CA GLY A 113 6.27 -1.93 7.23
C GLY A 113 4.77 -1.78 7.45
N GLY A 114 4.37 -0.88 8.34
CA GLY A 114 2.96 -0.65 8.67
C GLY A 114 2.08 -0.28 7.47
N SER A 115 2.62 0.38 6.46
CA SER A 115 1.87 0.71 5.24
C SER A 115 1.44 -0.50 4.39
N SER A 116 2.13 -1.63 4.54
CA SER A 116 1.86 -2.87 3.79
C SER A 116 0.57 -3.56 4.25
N VAL A 117 -0.03 -3.11 5.37
CA VAL A 117 -1.28 -3.63 5.93
C VAL A 117 -2.51 -3.25 5.10
N SER A 118 -2.39 -2.21 4.26
CA SER A 118 -3.46 -1.69 3.41
C SER A 118 -4.18 -2.77 2.56
N GLY A 119 -3.44 -3.74 2.02
CA GLY A 119 -4.02 -4.83 1.23
C GLY A 119 -4.90 -5.81 2.02
N SER A 120 -4.56 -6.07 3.27
CA SER A 120 -5.37 -6.91 4.16
C SER A 120 -6.69 -6.21 4.52
N ILE A 121 -6.66 -4.89 4.72
CA ILE A 121 -7.87 -4.10 5.04
C ILE A 121 -8.79 -4.03 3.82
N VAL A 122 -8.28 -3.77 2.62
CA VAL A 122 -9.08 -3.78 1.39
C VAL A 122 -9.75 -5.15 1.20
N SER A 123 -9.00 -6.24 1.37
CA SER A 123 -9.54 -7.60 1.25
C SER A 123 -10.65 -7.86 2.28
N SER A 124 -10.52 -7.32 3.50
CA SER A 124 -11.56 -7.39 4.54
C SER A 124 -12.83 -6.60 4.17
N ILE A 125 -12.69 -5.36 3.66
CA ILE A 125 -13.83 -4.54 3.19
C ILE A 125 -14.60 -5.31 2.12
N VAL A 126 -13.91 -5.73 1.06
CA VAL A 126 -14.52 -6.42 -0.08
C VAL A 126 -15.13 -7.77 0.34
N GLY A 127 -14.47 -8.49 1.26
CA GLY A 127 -14.98 -9.74 1.82
C GLY A 127 -16.25 -9.60 2.63
N THR A 128 -16.38 -8.52 3.43
CA THR A 128 -17.59 -8.26 4.23
C THR A 128 -18.76 -7.69 3.41
N SER A 129 -18.48 -6.88 2.39
CA SER A 129 -19.53 -6.31 1.53
C SER A 129 -20.07 -7.32 0.50
N ALA A 130 -19.35 -8.41 0.23
CA ALA A 130 -19.73 -9.39 -0.78
C ALA A 130 -20.76 -10.43 -0.28
N PRO A 131 -21.74 -10.83 -1.14
CA PRO A 131 -22.70 -11.88 -0.81
C PRO A 131 -21.99 -13.24 -0.66
N HIS A 132 -22.42 -14.02 0.36
CA HIS A 132 -21.76 -15.26 0.81
C HIS A 132 -21.40 -16.25 -0.32
N SER A 133 -22.23 -16.36 -1.36
CA SER A 133 -22.01 -17.28 -2.49
C SER A 133 -20.92 -16.84 -3.48
N LYS A 134 -20.52 -15.56 -3.47
CA LYS A 134 -19.53 -14.99 -4.41
C LYS A 134 -18.39 -14.23 -3.71
N ARG A 135 -18.23 -14.38 -2.40
CA ARG A 135 -17.17 -13.69 -1.62
C ARG A 135 -15.77 -13.96 -2.17
N GLY A 136 -15.47 -15.22 -2.50
CA GLY A 136 -14.19 -15.59 -3.10
C GLY A 136 -13.90 -14.78 -4.37
N LEU A 137 -14.84 -14.77 -5.31
CA LEU A 137 -14.71 -14.01 -6.56
C LEU A 137 -14.46 -12.51 -6.32
N TRP A 138 -15.22 -11.90 -5.40
CA TRP A 138 -15.10 -10.47 -5.13
C TRP A 138 -13.78 -10.10 -4.47
N VAL A 139 -13.23 -10.95 -3.60
CA VAL A 139 -11.89 -10.74 -3.03
C VAL A 139 -10.79 -10.99 -4.07
N SER A 140 -10.97 -11.98 -4.94
CA SER A 140 -9.98 -12.30 -5.98
C SER A 140 -9.81 -11.16 -6.99
N ILE A 141 -10.86 -10.44 -7.38
CA ILE A 141 -10.76 -9.39 -8.42
C ILE A 141 -9.74 -8.28 -8.05
N PRO A 142 -9.87 -7.57 -6.91
CA PRO A 142 -8.87 -6.59 -6.48
C PRO A 142 -7.48 -7.20 -6.30
N GLN A 143 -7.39 -8.42 -5.77
CA GLN A 143 -6.08 -9.05 -5.56
C GLN A 143 -5.38 -9.39 -6.87
N THR A 144 -6.08 -9.99 -7.83
CA THR A 144 -5.50 -10.29 -9.15
C THR A 144 -5.10 -9.03 -9.87
N LEU A 145 -5.96 -7.99 -9.89
CA LEU A 145 -5.61 -6.71 -10.51
C LEU A 145 -4.42 -6.05 -9.81
N GLY A 146 -4.40 -6.05 -8.48
CA GLY A 146 -3.28 -5.55 -7.68
C GLY A 146 -1.97 -6.29 -7.94
N MET A 147 -2.01 -7.61 -8.12
CA MET A 147 -0.84 -8.42 -8.48
C MET A 147 -0.34 -8.13 -9.90
N VAL A 148 -1.26 -7.98 -10.87
CA VAL A 148 -0.88 -7.57 -12.24
C VAL A 148 -0.23 -6.19 -12.23
N ALA A 149 -0.80 -5.24 -11.49
CA ALA A 149 -0.21 -3.92 -11.30
C ALA A 149 1.16 -4.00 -10.62
N ALA A 150 1.30 -4.79 -9.56
CA ALA A 150 2.56 -5.00 -8.85
C ALA A 150 3.60 -5.77 -9.69
N PHE A 151 3.18 -6.52 -10.70
CA PHE A 151 4.07 -7.16 -11.66
C PHE A 151 4.62 -6.14 -12.69
N VAL A 152 3.78 -5.23 -13.18
CA VAL A 152 4.20 -4.22 -14.17
C VAL A 152 4.97 -3.06 -13.51
N ALA A 153 4.62 -2.69 -12.29
CA ALA A 153 5.18 -1.52 -11.60
C ALA A 153 6.71 -1.51 -11.46
N PRO A 154 7.40 -2.63 -11.14
CA PRO A 154 8.86 -2.69 -11.10
C PRO A 154 9.50 -2.39 -12.45
N TYR A 155 8.91 -2.76 -13.59
CA TYR A 155 9.49 -2.42 -14.90
C TYR A 155 9.50 -0.92 -15.13
N VAL A 156 8.41 -0.24 -14.76
CA VAL A 156 8.31 1.23 -14.84
C VAL A 156 9.27 1.89 -13.83
N GLY A 157 9.29 1.39 -12.58
CA GLY A 157 10.21 1.86 -11.55
C GLY A 157 11.67 1.67 -11.92
N GLY A 158 12.01 0.56 -12.57
CA GLY A 158 13.36 0.25 -13.02
C GLY A 158 13.83 1.19 -14.12
N TYR A 159 12.98 1.43 -15.12
CA TYR A 159 13.27 2.42 -16.14
C TYR A 159 13.53 3.81 -15.52
N LEU A 160 12.67 4.25 -14.60
CA LEU A 160 12.86 5.52 -13.88
C LEU A 160 14.15 5.52 -13.04
N TYR A 161 14.45 4.42 -12.36
CA TYR A 161 15.63 4.26 -11.52
C TYR A 161 16.93 4.31 -12.31
N THR A 162 16.93 3.83 -13.57
CA THR A 162 18.12 3.93 -14.45
C THR A 162 18.43 5.37 -14.86
N LEU A 163 17.42 6.25 -14.96
CA LEU A 163 17.62 7.67 -15.26
C LEU A 163 18.14 8.41 -14.03
N CYS A 164 17.47 8.23 -12.89
CA CYS A 164 17.89 8.75 -11.61
C CYS A 164 17.29 7.89 -10.49
N PRO A 165 18.07 7.46 -9.49
CA PRO A 165 17.57 6.67 -8.37
C PRO A 165 16.34 7.29 -7.68
N LEU A 166 16.25 8.63 -7.65
CA LEU A 166 15.17 9.39 -7.01
C LEU A 166 13.84 9.35 -7.77
N TYR A 167 13.84 9.16 -9.10
CA TYR A 167 12.63 9.29 -9.91
C TYR A 167 11.60 8.20 -9.63
N ALA A 168 12.04 6.98 -9.34
CA ALA A 168 11.15 5.89 -8.94
C ALA A 168 10.42 6.23 -7.62
N PHE A 169 11.12 6.83 -6.66
CA PHE A 169 10.54 7.23 -5.38
C PHE A 169 9.59 8.42 -5.51
N LEU A 170 9.96 9.44 -6.31
CA LEU A 170 9.11 10.60 -6.56
C LEU A 170 7.81 10.22 -7.29
N ALA A 171 7.89 9.31 -8.27
CA ALA A 171 6.71 8.80 -8.96
C ALA A 171 5.74 8.09 -7.98
N SER A 172 6.26 7.29 -7.05
CA SER A 172 5.45 6.66 -6.01
C SER A 172 4.87 7.69 -5.02
N VAL A 173 5.69 8.59 -4.49
CA VAL A 173 5.31 9.61 -3.50
C VAL A 173 4.31 10.62 -4.06
N SER A 174 4.28 10.87 -5.36
CA SER A 174 3.29 11.75 -5.98
C SER A 174 1.93 11.06 -6.16
N GLY A 175 1.91 9.78 -6.53
CA GLY A 175 0.67 9.03 -6.78
C GLY A 175 -0.08 8.60 -5.51
N VAL A 176 0.64 8.14 -4.48
CA VAL A 176 0.04 7.59 -3.25
C VAL A 176 -0.83 8.61 -2.47
N PRO A 177 -0.43 9.87 -2.27
CA PRO A 177 -1.27 10.88 -1.61
C PRO A 177 -2.55 11.20 -2.37
N ILE A 178 -2.50 11.22 -3.70
CA ILE A 178 -3.68 11.45 -4.54
C ILE A 178 -4.70 10.34 -4.31
N ILE A 179 -4.23 9.09 -4.23
CA ILE A 179 -5.09 7.94 -3.92
C ILE A 179 -5.64 8.04 -2.50
N ALA A 180 -4.82 8.40 -1.52
CA ALA A 180 -5.27 8.61 -0.14
C ALA A 180 -6.37 9.69 -0.07
N LEU A 181 -6.20 10.81 -0.78
CA LEU A 181 -7.21 11.87 -0.88
C LEU A 181 -8.50 11.38 -1.54
N ILE A 182 -8.42 10.58 -2.60
CA ILE A 182 -9.59 9.95 -3.23
C ILE A 182 -10.34 9.07 -2.23
N ILE A 183 -9.62 8.29 -1.41
CA ILE A 183 -10.22 7.47 -0.36
C ILE A 183 -10.94 8.32 0.67
N PHE A 184 -10.28 9.38 1.18
CA PHE A 184 -10.89 10.26 2.19
C PHE A 184 -12.09 11.06 1.66
N THR A 185 -12.08 11.46 0.39
CA THR A 185 -13.12 12.33 -0.21
C THR A 185 -14.27 11.57 -0.84
N LYS A 186 -13.98 10.48 -1.57
CA LYS A 186 -14.98 9.75 -2.38
C LYS A 186 -15.38 8.39 -1.82
N LEU A 187 -14.57 7.79 -0.94
CA LEU A 187 -14.88 6.50 -0.31
C LEU A 187 -15.10 6.71 1.20
N LYS A 188 -16.16 7.44 1.54
CA LYS A 188 -16.73 7.39 2.89
C LYS A 188 -17.62 6.16 2.96
N ASP A 189 -17.26 5.21 3.83
CA ASP A 189 -18.17 4.17 4.30
C ASP A 189 -19.43 4.78 4.92
#